data_AF-A0A845CD25-F1
#
_entry.id   AF-A0A845CD25-F1
#
_cell.length_a   1.000
_cell.length_b   1.000
_cell.length_c   1.000
_cell.angle_alpha   90.00
_cell.angle_beta   90.00
_cell.angle_gamma   90.00
#
_symmetry.space_group_name_H-M   'P 1'
#
loop_
_entity.id
_entity.type
_entity.pdbx_description
1 polymer ?
#
loop_
_entity_poly.entity_id
_entity_poly.type
_entity_poly.pdbx_seq_one_letter_code
_entity_poly.pdbx_strand_id
1 'polypeptide(L)'
;MKKPEIEDPNNLPDLLWEAINERLWHATSTEGLKGILETGKIKIGNRYKNSLCRHLGCVSLFDFGPSAKNYDRQFLNWWGWFGHQQKSKVVVWLEIDRDATADKVYDAGKMHEIWKKNLNKQFIPGVEAGHKGPIPLCVLKGALLIYHRHDLTRFERFEEVNETLIRQIEDFEKSLPPEPEPFKTRLEASLNRYHKNEEEKKT
;
A
#
# COMPACT_ATOMS: atom_id res chain seq x y z
N MET A 1 7.55 -2.69 -14.67
CA MET A 1 8.11 -3.77 -13.82
C MET A 1 7.49 -5.10 -14.27
N LYS A 2 8.22 -6.24 -14.34
CA LYS A 2 7.55 -7.53 -14.60
C LYS A 2 6.72 -7.92 -13.37
N LYS A 3 5.50 -8.41 -13.58
CA LYS A 3 4.70 -9.00 -12.51
C LYS A 3 5.51 -10.12 -11.83
N PRO A 4 5.55 -10.21 -10.49
CA PRO A 4 6.16 -11.37 -9.83
C PRO A 4 5.50 -12.68 -10.32
N GLU A 5 6.31 -13.70 -10.63
CA GLU A 5 5.83 -14.95 -11.23
C GLU A 5 4.92 -15.78 -10.29
N ILE A 6 4.14 -16.66 -10.91
CA ILE A 6 2.74 -16.99 -10.59
C ILE A 6 2.54 -17.98 -9.41
N GLU A 7 3.60 -18.55 -8.84
CA GLU A 7 3.45 -19.64 -7.84
C GLU A 7 3.23 -19.16 -6.39
N ASP A 8 3.22 -17.85 -6.13
CA ASP A 8 2.94 -17.33 -4.78
C ASP A 8 1.42 -17.12 -4.58
N PRO A 9 0.76 -17.79 -3.60
CA PRO A 9 -0.64 -17.55 -3.22
C PRO A 9 -0.91 -16.10 -2.76
N ASN A 10 0.13 -15.27 -2.68
CA ASN A 10 0.03 -13.85 -2.39
C ASN A 10 0.05 -12.95 -3.64
N ASN A 11 0.00 -13.48 -4.86
CA ASN A 11 0.03 -12.62 -6.06
C ASN A 11 -1.17 -11.68 -6.18
N LEU A 12 -0.93 -10.45 -6.67
CA LEU A 12 -2.00 -9.51 -7.02
C LEU A 12 -2.83 -10.06 -8.20
N PRO A 13 -4.16 -9.89 -8.18
CA PRO A 13 -5.00 -10.12 -9.36
C PRO A 13 -4.48 -9.32 -10.57
N ASP A 14 -4.58 -9.90 -11.77
CA ASP A 14 -4.04 -9.28 -12.99
C ASP A 14 -4.58 -7.87 -13.23
N LEU A 15 -5.89 -7.69 -13.09
CA LEU A 15 -6.53 -6.38 -13.26
C LEU A 15 -6.05 -5.35 -12.23
N LEU A 16 -5.79 -5.78 -10.99
CA LEU A 16 -5.24 -4.90 -9.95
C LEU A 16 -3.79 -4.55 -10.25
N TRP A 17 -3.00 -5.52 -10.73
CA TRP A 17 -1.64 -5.27 -11.16
C TRP A 17 -1.58 -4.27 -12.33
N GLU A 18 -2.43 -4.46 -13.34
CA GLU A 18 -2.57 -3.53 -14.47
C GLU A 18 -2.94 -2.11 -14.00
N ALA A 19 -3.80 -2.01 -12.99
CA ALA A 19 -4.20 -0.73 -12.42
C ALA A 19 -3.03 0.01 -11.74
N ILE A 20 -2.05 -0.68 -11.15
CA ILE A 20 -0.94 -0.03 -10.42
C ILE A 20 0.38 0.03 -11.20
N ASN A 21 0.61 -0.88 -12.15
CA ASN A 21 1.86 -1.02 -12.87
C ASN A 21 2.22 0.29 -13.59
N GLU A 22 3.53 0.59 -13.62
CA GLU A 22 4.13 1.79 -14.25
C GLU A 22 3.79 3.15 -13.62
N ARG A 23 2.91 3.18 -12.62
CA ARG A 23 2.43 4.40 -11.96
C ARG A 23 3.14 4.67 -10.63
N LEU A 24 2.94 5.88 -10.11
CA LEU A 24 3.49 6.38 -8.85
C LEU A 24 2.33 6.60 -7.87
N TRP A 25 2.44 6.07 -6.66
CA TRP A 25 1.31 6.00 -5.74
C TRP A 25 1.65 6.42 -4.32
N HIS A 26 0.65 6.95 -3.61
CA HIS A 26 0.66 7.12 -2.17
C HIS A 26 -0.46 6.30 -1.52
N ALA A 27 -0.13 5.40 -0.60
CA ALA A 27 -1.12 4.61 0.14
C ALA A 27 -1.54 5.30 1.44
N THR A 28 -2.84 5.45 1.66
CA THR A 28 -3.43 6.15 2.81
C THR A 28 -4.74 5.48 3.28
N SER A 29 -5.32 5.97 4.38
CA SER A 29 -6.66 5.58 4.84
C SER A 29 -7.71 6.61 4.40
N THR A 30 -9.00 6.30 4.59
CA THR A 30 -10.11 7.23 4.36
C THR A 30 -9.94 8.52 5.19
N GLU A 31 -9.54 8.41 6.45
CA GLU A 31 -9.26 9.57 7.31
C GLU A 31 -8.04 10.37 6.82
N GLY A 32 -7.01 9.66 6.36
CA GLY A 32 -5.84 10.28 5.75
C GLY A 32 -6.20 11.09 4.51
N LEU A 33 -7.08 10.54 3.64
CA LEU A 33 -7.62 11.26 2.49
C LEU A 33 -8.42 12.50 2.92
N LYS A 34 -9.31 12.39 3.92
CA LYS A 34 -10.05 13.56 4.47
C LYS A 34 -9.09 14.68 4.87
N GLY A 35 -8.01 14.37 5.60
CA GLY A 35 -7.00 15.36 5.98
C GLY A 35 -6.18 15.92 4.81
N ILE A 36 -5.96 15.13 3.75
CA ILE A 36 -5.30 15.60 2.52
C ILE A 36 -6.19 16.61 1.79
N LEU A 37 -7.48 16.31 1.64
CA LEU A 37 -8.46 17.20 1.01
C LEU A 37 -8.59 18.51 1.80
N GLU A 38 -8.73 18.43 3.13
CA GLU A 38 -8.83 19.61 4.00
C GLU A 38 -7.60 20.52 3.90
N THR A 39 -6.40 19.93 3.82
CA THR A 39 -5.15 20.70 3.83
C THR A 39 -4.59 21.01 2.44
N GLY A 40 -5.23 20.49 1.40
CA GLY A 40 -4.81 20.62 0.00
C GLY A 40 -3.47 19.95 -0.34
N LYS A 41 -2.96 19.03 0.51
CA LYS A 41 -1.66 18.39 0.29
C LYS A 41 -1.44 17.10 1.09
N ILE A 42 -0.63 16.21 0.55
CA ILE A 42 -0.04 15.08 1.27
C ILE A 42 1.16 15.58 2.08
N LYS A 43 1.08 15.45 3.40
CA LYS A 43 2.14 15.86 4.34
C LYS A 43 3.14 14.72 4.56
N ILE A 44 4.34 15.07 4.99
CA ILE A 44 5.35 14.09 5.42
C ILE A 44 4.80 13.32 6.62
N GLY A 45 4.72 11.99 6.49
CA GLY A 45 4.14 11.13 7.51
C GLY A 45 4.97 11.08 8.80
N ASN A 46 4.29 11.03 9.94
CA ASN A 46 4.92 10.88 11.26
C ASN A 46 4.86 9.44 11.81
N ARG A 47 4.19 8.52 11.08
CA ARG A 47 3.89 7.15 11.52
C ARG A 47 5.14 6.31 11.81
N TYR A 48 6.12 6.34 10.91
CA TYR A 48 7.34 5.54 11.02
C TYR A 48 8.54 6.42 11.38
N LYS A 49 8.89 6.47 12.68
CA LYS A 49 10.00 7.30 13.19
C LYS A 49 11.35 6.99 12.56
N ASN A 50 11.59 5.74 12.19
CA ASN A 50 12.84 5.29 11.59
C ASN A 50 12.79 5.12 10.06
N SER A 51 11.76 5.65 9.39
CA SER A 51 11.64 5.61 7.92
C SER A 51 12.74 6.46 7.25
N LEU A 52 13.29 5.93 6.16
CA LEU A 52 14.23 6.67 5.30
C LEU A 52 13.57 7.92 4.71
N CYS A 53 12.36 7.81 4.15
CA CYS A 53 11.63 8.96 3.61
C CYS A 53 11.48 10.07 4.65
N ARG A 54 11.09 9.72 5.88
CA ARG A 54 11.01 10.71 6.97
C ARG A 54 12.35 11.36 7.27
N HIS A 55 13.43 10.57 7.35
CA HIS A 55 14.78 11.09 7.59
C HIS A 55 15.21 12.09 6.51
N LEU A 56 14.79 11.86 5.27
CA LEU A 56 15.07 12.74 4.12
C LEU A 56 14.07 13.89 3.94
N GLY A 57 13.08 14.03 4.83
CA GLY A 57 12.01 15.04 4.67
C GLY A 57 11.13 14.80 3.43
N CYS A 58 10.89 13.53 3.10
CA CYS A 58 10.11 13.11 1.95
C CYS A 58 8.76 12.49 2.35
N VAL A 59 7.76 12.65 1.48
CA VAL A 59 6.55 11.81 1.47
C VAL A 59 6.94 10.47 0.85
N SER A 60 6.62 9.37 1.54
CA SER A 60 6.87 8.00 1.05
C SER A 60 5.85 7.63 -0.02
N LEU A 61 6.34 7.05 -1.12
CA LEU A 61 5.59 6.68 -2.31
C LEU A 61 5.94 5.25 -2.73
N PHE A 62 5.05 4.65 -3.51
CA PHE A 62 5.26 3.39 -4.21
C PHE A 62 5.42 3.68 -5.70
N ASP A 63 6.58 3.35 -6.23
CA ASP A 63 6.91 3.48 -7.63
C ASP A 63 6.96 2.08 -8.26
N PHE A 64 5.97 1.78 -9.11
CA PHE A 64 5.93 0.56 -9.93
C PHE A 64 6.42 0.81 -11.37
N GLY A 65 7.10 1.95 -11.57
CA GLY A 65 7.67 2.43 -12.82
C GLY A 65 8.92 1.67 -13.29
N PRO A 66 9.62 2.21 -14.30
CA PRO A 66 10.79 1.58 -14.89
C PRO A 66 11.98 1.40 -13.94
N SER A 67 12.12 2.26 -12.93
CA SER A 67 13.21 2.19 -11.95
C SER A 67 12.94 1.18 -10.83
N ALA A 68 11.71 0.66 -10.75
CA ALA A 68 11.35 -0.38 -9.81
C ALA A 68 12.07 -1.69 -10.14
N LYS A 69 12.55 -2.37 -9.11
CA LYS A 69 13.28 -3.63 -9.24
C LYS A 69 12.49 -4.74 -8.58
N ASN A 70 12.41 -5.90 -9.24
CA ASN A 70 11.84 -7.10 -8.64
C ASN A 70 12.95 -7.86 -7.88
N TYR A 71 12.87 -7.88 -6.56
CA TYR A 71 13.78 -8.67 -5.72
C TYR A 71 13.09 -9.95 -5.24
N ASP A 72 13.88 -10.92 -4.82
CA ASP A 72 13.34 -12.14 -4.19
C ASP A 72 12.41 -11.79 -3.03
N ARG A 73 11.18 -12.33 -3.08
CA ARG A 73 10.12 -12.10 -2.08
C ARG A 73 9.78 -10.63 -1.84
N GLN A 74 10.10 -9.74 -2.78
CA GLN A 74 9.85 -8.31 -2.61
C GLN A 74 8.38 -8.00 -2.36
N PHE A 75 7.49 -8.77 -2.97
CA PHE A 75 6.05 -8.71 -2.73
C PHE A 75 5.72 -8.66 -1.23
N LEU A 76 6.39 -9.49 -0.41
CA LEU A 76 6.19 -9.58 1.04
C LEU A 76 6.56 -8.29 1.80
N ASN A 77 7.31 -7.37 1.20
CA ASN A 77 7.69 -6.11 1.83
C ASN A 77 6.62 -5.01 1.66
N TRP A 78 5.81 -5.09 0.62
CA TRP A 78 4.85 -4.03 0.30
C TRP A 78 3.39 -4.48 0.23
N TRP A 79 3.09 -5.78 0.12
CA TRP A 79 1.72 -6.29 0.11
C TRP A 79 0.87 -5.86 1.31
N GLY A 80 1.50 -5.65 2.47
CA GLY A 80 0.80 -5.22 3.67
C GLY A 80 0.12 -3.85 3.51
N TRP A 81 0.52 -3.06 2.53
CA TRP A 81 -0.11 -1.78 2.20
C TRP A 81 -1.45 -1.93 1.45
N PHE A 82 -1.82 -3.14 1.04
CA PHE A 82 -3.15 -3.49 0.53
C PHE A 82 -4.14 -3.87 1.64
N GLY A 83 -3.93 -3.35 2.86
CA GLY A 83 -4.95 -3.33 3.92
C GLY A 83 -4.48 -3.83 5.29
N HIS A 84 -3.40 -4.60 5.36
CA HIS A 84 -2.87 -5.07 6.64
C HIS A 84 -2.33 -3.94 7.52
N GLN A 85 -1.71 -2.93 6.91
CA GLN A 85 -1.08 -1.84 7.66
C GLN A 85 -2.06 -0.72 8.02
N GLN A 86 -3.12 -0.47 7.25
CA GLN A 86 -3.98 0.70 7.50
C GLN A 86 -5.07 0.47 8.55
N LYS A 87 -5.35 -0.79 8.93
CA LYS A 87 -6.50 -1.15 9.80
C LYS A 87 -7.82 -0.53 9.30
N SER A 88 -7.96 -0.37 7.99
CA SER A 88 -9.13 0.19 7.33
C SER A 88 -9.81 -0.89 6.48
N LYS A 89 -11.13 -0.78 6.32
CA LYS A 89 -11.93 -1.65 5.44
C LYS A 89 -11.60 -1.44 3.97
N VAL A 90 -11.31 -0.19 3.62
CA VAL A 90 -10.90 0.23 2.29
C VAL A 90 -9.53 0.87 2.39
N VAL A 91 -8.65 0.48 1.47
CA VAL A 91 -7.36 1.15 1.29
C VAL A 91 -7.48 2.13 0.14
N VAL A 92 -6.97 3.33 0.36
CA VAL A 92 -6.92 4.37 -0.66
C VAL A 92 -5.50 4.47 -1.20
N TRP A 93 -5.34 4.28 -2.50
CA TRP A 93 -4.10 4.54 -3.22
C TRP A 93 -4.30 5.77 -4.11
N LEU A 94 -3.54 6.83 -3.88
CA LEU A 94 -3.61 8.07 -4.64
C LEU A 94 -2.56 8.08 -5.74
N GLU A 95 -2.98 8.21 -6.99
CA GLU A 95 -2.07 8.28 -8.13
C GLU A 95 -1.43 9.67 -8.19
N ILE A 96 -0.10 9.71 -8.24
CA ILE A 96 0.68 10.95 -8.34
C ILE A 96 1.08 11.15 -9.80
N ASP A 97 0.89 12.36 -10.31
CA ASP A 97 1.46 12.76 -11.59
C ASP A 97 2.99 12.81 -11.51
N ARG A 98 3.64 11.78 -12.07
CA ARG A 98 5.09 11.64 -12.10
C ARG A 98 5.75 12.82 -12.81
N ASP A 99 5.18 13.28 -13.93
CA ASP A 99 5.81 14.31 -14.75
C ASP A 99 5.71 15.67 -14.07
N ALA A 100 4.54 15.99 -13.49
CA ALA A 100 4.34 17.23 -12.75
C ALA A 100 5.14 17.32 -11.44
N THR A 101 5.70 16.19 -10.95
CA THR A 101 6.49 16.12 -9.71
C THR A 101 7.95 15.69 -9.91
N ALA A 102 8.39 15.55 -11.16
CA ALA A 102 9.68 14.95 -11.51
C ALA A 102 10.90 15.64 -10.86
N ASP A 103 10.84 16.96 -10.64
CA ASP A 103 11.90 17.76 -10.04
C ASP A 103 12.13 17.44 -8.55
N LYS A 104 11.13 16.85 -7.88
CA LYS A 104 11.14 16.57 -6.43
C LYS A 104 11.09 15.08 -6.11
N VAL A 105 10.89 14.22 -7.09
CA VAL A 105 10.82 12.77 -6.89
C VAL A 105 12.21 12.14 -6.90
N TYR A 106 12.50 11.38 -5.84
CA TYR A 106 13.47 10.31 -5.85
C TYR A 106 12.74 9.03 -6.23
N ASP A 107 13.01 8.51 -7.42
CA ASP A 107 12.44 7.25 -7.88
C ASP A 107 12.94 6.04 -7.07
N ALA A 108 12.37 4.86 -7.30
CA ALA A 108 12.73 3.65 -6.56
C ALA A 108 14.23 3.32 -6.64
N GLY A 109 14.84 3.52 -7.81
CA GLY A 109 16.26 3.29 -8.04
C GLY A 109 17.14 4.22 -7.19
N LYS A 110 16.89 5.52 -7.24
CA LYS A 110 17.64 6.53 -6.48
C LYS A 110 17.45 6.37 -4.98
N MET A 111 16.22 6.09 -4.53
CA MET A 111 15.95 5.83 -3.12
C MET A 111 16.71 4.60 -2.59
N HIS A 112 16.81 3.55 -3.39
CA HIS A 112 17.60 2.36 -3.03
C HIS A 112 19.11 2.68 -2.88
N GLU A 113 19.68 3.50 -3.77
CA GLU A 113 21.09 3.91 -3.64
C GLU A 113 21.34 4.81 -2.42
N ILE A 114 20.38 5.65 -2.05
CA ILE A 114 20.45 6.43 -0.80
C ILE A 114 20.34 5.50 0.41
N TRP A 115 19.45 4.52 0.37
CA TRP A 115 19.26 3.55 1.45
C TRP A 115 20.53 2.74 1.74
N LYS A 116 21.29 2.34 0.71
CA LYS A 116 22.58 1.64 0.89
C LYS A 116 23.59 2.41 1.76
N LYS A 117 23.46 3.74 1.83
CA LYS A 117 24.29 4.61 2.68
C LYS A 117 23.66 4.88 4.06
N ASN A 118 22.44 4.39 4.29
CA ASN A 118 21.60 4.62 5.45
C ASN A 118 20.95 3.30 5.93
N LEU A 119 21.74 2.21 6.01
CA LEU A 119 21.25 0.85 6.28
C LEU A 119 20.50 0.70 7.61
N ASN A 120 20.65 1.65 8.53
CA ASN A 120 19.92 1.70 9.79
C ASN A 120 18.49 2.26 9.66
N LYS A 121 18.05 2.69 8.47
CA LYS A 121 16.71 3.22 8.21
C LYS A 121 15.79 2.17 7.60
N GLN A 122 14.52 2.22 8.00
CA GLN A 122 13.45 1.42 7.39
C GLN A 122 13.21 1.89 5.95
N PHE A 123 13.13 0.92 5.04
CA PHE A 123 12.98 1.11 3.61
C PHE A 123 12.14 -0.05 3.04
N ILE A 124 11.36 0.18 2.00
CA ILE A 124 10.61 -0.86 1.27
C ILE A 124 11.38 -1.16 -0.03
N PRO A 125 12.16 -2.26 -0.07
CA PRO A 125 13.08 -2.51 -1.17
C PRO A 125 12.39 -2.56 -2.52
N GLY A 126 12.99 -1.88 -3.49
CA GLY A 126 12.73 -1.95 -4.94
C GLY A 126 11.45 -1.28 -5.45
N VAL A 127 10.56 -0.79 -4.56
CA VAL A 127 9.39 0.03 -4.95
C VAL A 127 9.31 1.36 -4.20
N GLU A 128 9.99 1.55 -3.05
CA GLU A 128 9.86 2.83 -2.34
C GLU A 128 10.52 3.98 -3.09
N ALA A 129 9.70 4.97 -3.45
CA ALA A 129 10.10 6.27 -3.92
C ALA A 129 9.87 7.32 -2.83
N GLY A 130 10.44 8.51 -2.99
CA GLY A 130 10.26 9.63 -2.07
C GLY A 130 10.04 10.94 -2.80
N HIS A 131 8.97 11.66 -2.48
CA HIS A 131 8.80 13.05 -2.95
C HIS A 131 9.32 14.02 -1.89
N LYS A 132 10.25 14.91 -2.26
CA LYS A 132 10.85 15.89 -1.35
C LYS A 132 9.83 16.96 -0.95
N GLY A 133 9.50 17.00 0.34
CA GLY A 133 8.48 17.91 0.88
C GLY A 133 7.04 17.46 0.59
N PRO A 134 6.04 18.25 1.05
CA PRO A 134 4.63 17.95 0.83
C PRO A 134 4.25 17.90 -0.66
N ILE A 135 3.27 17.05 -1.02
CA ILE A 135 2.75 16.91 -2.38
C ILE A 135 1.41 17.68 -2.48
N PRO A 136 1.26 18.67 -3.36
CA PRO A 136 0.00 19.41 -3.49
C PRO A 136 -1.11 18.55 -4.09
N LEU A 137 -2.37 18.79 -3.70
CA LEU A 137 -3.53 18.04 -4.17
C LEU A 137 -3.71 18.09 -5.70
N CYS A 138 -3.33 19.21 -6.32
CA CYS A 138 -3.49 19.42 -7.77
C CYS A 138 -2.63 18.51 -8.65
N VAL A 139 -1.67 17.76 -8.10
CA VAL A 139 -0.88 16.78 -8.86
C VAL A 139 -1.40 15.35 -8.71
N LEU A 140 -2.53 15.14 -8.03
CA LEU A 140 -3.16 13.83 -7.95
C LEU A 140 -3.96 13.56 -9.24
N LYS A 141 -3.70 12.42 -9.87
CA LYS A 141 -4.35 11.99 -11.12
C LYS A 141 -5.60 11.15 -10.90
N GLY A 142 -5.79 10.64 -9.69
CA GLY A 142 -6.90 9.73 -9.40
C GLY A 142 -6.67 8.95 -8.11
N ALA A 143 -7.59 8.04 -7.85
CA ALA A 143 -7.56 7.14 -6.72
C ALA A 143 -7.91 5.71 -7.12
N LEU A 144 -7.34 4.76 -6.39
CA LEU A 144 -7.66 3.35 -6.47
C LEU A 144 -8.11 2.92 -5.07
N LEU A 145 -9.36 2.50 -4.97
CA LEU A 145 -9.96 1.95 -3.76
C LEU A 145 -9.85 0.44 -3.80
N ILE A 146 -9.27 -0.16 -2.77
CA ILE A 146 -9.09 -1.61 -2.70
C ILE A 146 -9.85 -2.12 -1.49
N TYR A 147 -10.79 -3.03 -1.72
CA TYR A 147 -11.52 -3.69 -0.65
C TYR A 147 -10.57 -4.56 0.16
N HIS A 148 -10.78 -4.55 1.48
CA HIS A 148 -10.36 -5.53 2.49
C HIS A 148 -9.17 -6.41 2.11
N ARG A 149 -8.17 -6.46 2.99
CA ARG A 149 -6.92 -7.23 2.86
C ARG A 149 -7.01 -8.73 2.49
N HIS A 150 -8.22 -9.30 2.37
CA HIS A 150 -8.49 -10.70 2.02
C HIS A 150 -9.19 -10.87 0.65
N ASP A 151 -9.60 -9.78 -0.02
CA ASP A 151 -10.21 -9.84 -1.35
C ASP A 151 -9.71 -8.68 -2.24
N LEU A 152 -8.51 -8.86 -2.77
CA LEU A 152 -7.86 -7.91 -3.68
C LEU A 152 -8.50 -7.89 -5.08
N THR A 153 -9.49 -8.75 -5.35
CA THR A 153 -10.19 -8.76 -6.65
C THR A 153 -11.25 -7.68 -6.75
N ARG A 154 -11.67 -7.12 -5.60
CA ARG A 154 -12.64 -6.03 -5.52
C ARG A 154 -11.93 -4.70 -5.32
N PHE A 155 -11.85 -3.93 -6.40
CA PHE A 155 -11.29 -2.60 -6.37
C PHE A 155 -12.04 -1.70 -7.34
N GLU A 156 -11.93 -0.39 -7.13
CA GLU A 156 -12.54 0.62 -7.98
C GLU A 156 -11.55 1.76 -8.24
N ARG A 157 -11.53 2.27 -9.47
CA ARG A 157 -10.64 3.35 -9.89
C ARG A 157 -11.47 4.62 -10.14
N PHE A 158 -10.93 5.73 -9.67
CA PHE A 158 -11.50 7.07 -9.82
C PHE A 158 -10.48 7.96 -10.51
N GLU A 159 -10.92 8.74 -11.48
CA GLU A 159 -10.05 9.64 -12.26
C GLU A 159 -9.86 11.02 -11.58
N GLU A 160 -10.55 11.27 -10.47
CA GLU A 160 -10.45 12.52 -9.73
C GLU A 160 -10.37 12.29 -8.22
N VAL A 161 -9.66 13.18 -7.53
CA VAL A 161 -9.55 13.19 -6.07
C VAL A 161 -10.18 14.48 -5.54
N ASN A 162 -11.45 14.40 -5.15
CA ASN A 162 -12.25 15.53 -4.68
C ASN A 162 -13.16 15.11 -3.50
N GLU A 163 -14.01 16.02 -3.01
CA GLU A 163 -14.91 15.73 -1.88
C GLU A 163 -15.96 14.66 -2.21
N THR A 164 -16.35 14.50 -3.47
CA THR A 164 -17.29 13.46 -3.91
C THR A 164 -16.70 12.07 -3.70
N LEU A 165 -15.38 11.92 -3.83
CA LEU A 165 -14.68 10.65 -3.58
C LEU A 165 -14.90 10.14 -2.15
N ILE A 166 -15.02 11.03 -1.15
CA ILE A 166 -15.30 10.60 0.23
C ILE A 166 -16.67 9.92 0.32
N ARG A 167 -17.69 10.51 -0.32
CA ARG A 167 -19.04 9.91 -0.36
C ARG A 167 -19.02 8.59 -1.12
N GLN A 168 -18.29 8.52 -2.22
CA GLN A 168 -18.12 7.30 -3.00
C GLN A 168 -17.41 6.21 -2.19
N ILE A 169 -16.40 6.54 -1.38
CA ILE A 169 -15.78 5.60 -0.45
C ILE A 169 -16.79 5.10 0.57
N GLU A 170 -17.60 5.99 1.16
CA GLU A 170 -18.60 5.61 2.16
C GLU A 170 -19.71 4.71 1.57
N ASP A 171 -20.12 4.96 0.32
CA ASP A 171 -21.10 4.14 -0.38
C ASP A 171 -20.49 2.81 -0.85
N PHE A 172 -19.25 2.83 -1.33
CA PHE A 172 -18.46 1.63 -1.60
C PHE A 172 -18.36 0.80 -0.33
N GLU A 173 -18.02 1.40 0.81
CA GLU A 173 -17.92 0.74 2.12
C GLU A 173 -19.22 0.07 2.57
N LYS A 174 -20.38 0.71 2.34
CA LYS A 174 -21.70 0.15 2.64
C LYS A 174 -22.07 -1.02 1.71
N SER A 175 -21.55 -1.04 0.49
CA SER A 175 -21.80 -2.13 -0.47
C SER A 175 -21.01 -3.40 -0.13
N LEU A 176 -20.01 -3.29 0.75
CA LEU A 176 -19.14 -4.40 1.11
C LEU A 176 -19.89 -5.41 1.98
N PRO A 177 -19.61 -6.72 1.82
CA PRO A 177 -20.11 -7.70 2.77
C PRO A 177 -19.53 -7.40 4.17
N PRO A 178 -20.22 -7.82 5.24
CA PRO A 178 -19.71 -7.69 6.60
C PRO A 178 -18.30 -8.30 6.69
N GLU A 179 -17.44 -7.71 7.51
CA GLU A 179 -16.12 -8.27 7.73
C GLU A 179 -16.29 -9.74 8.15
N PRO A 180 -15.55 -10.68 7.53
CA PRO A 180 -15.54 -12.03 8.03
C PRO A 180 -15.12 -11.95 9.50
N GLU A 181 -15.88 -12.62 10.38
CA GLU A 181 -15.55 -12.73 11.81
C GLU A 181 -14.04 -12.93 11.94
N PRO A 182 -13.34 -12.12 12.77
CA PRO A 182 -11.89 -12.11 12.83
C PRO A 182 -11.43 -13.55 12.95
N PHE A 183 -10.68 -14.02 11.95
CA PHE A 183 -10.22 -15.40 11.82
C PHE A 183 -9.56 -15.83 13.13
N LYS A 184 -10.35 -16.43 14.03
CA LYS A 184 -9.93 -17.30 15.12
C LYS A 184 -9.10 -18.49 14.58
N THR A 185 -9.13 -18.70 13.27
CA THR A 185 -8.92 -19.95 12.55
C THR A 185 -7.51 -20.17 11.98
N ARG A 186 -6.46 -19.50 12.48
CA ARG A 186 -5.08 -20.00 12.28
C ARG A 186 -4.37 -20.34 13.58
N LEU A 187 -4.50 -19.51 14.62
CA LEU A 187 -3.94 -19.84 15.94
C LEU A 187 -4.81 -20.87 16.66
N GLU A 188 -6.15 -20.70 16.71
CA GLU A 188 -7.03 -21.70 17.34
C GLU A 188 -7.08 -22.98 16.51
N ALA A 189 -7.04 -22.91 15.17
CA ALA A 189 -6.95 -24.11 14.33
C ALA A 189 -5.59 -24.83 14.44
N SER A 190 -4.52 -24.13 14.83
CA SER A 190 -3.21 -24.74 15.13
C SER A 190 -3.17 -25.30 16.55
N LEU A 191 -3.76 -24.59 17.52
CA LEU A 191 -3.94 -25.05 18.90
C LEU A 191 -4.84 -26.29 18.96
N ASN A 192 -5.95 -26.30 18.24
CA ASN A 192 -6.86 -27.45 18.18
C ASN A 192 -6.20 -28.65 17.50
N ARG A 193 -5.37 -28.44 16.46
CA ARG A 193 -4.56 -29.51 15.87
C ARG A 193 -3.49 -30.03 16.83
N TYR A 194 -2.85 -29.14 17.58
CA TYR A 194 -1.88 -29.51 18.60
C TYR A 194 -2.52 -30.37 19.70
N HIS A 195 -3.67 -29.95 20.24
CA HIS A 195 -4.38 -30.69 21.28
C HIS A 195 -4.88 -32.05 20.80
N LYS A 196 -5.42 -32.15 19.58
CA LYS A 196 -5.85 -33.42 19.01
C LYS A 196 -4.70 -34.43 18.88
N ASN A 197 -3.53 -33.98 18.44
CA ASN A 197 -2.34 -34.85 18.30
C ASN A 197 -1.77 -35.30 19.66
N GLU A 198 -1.98 -34.54 20.73
CA GLU A 198 -1.53 -34.92 22.09
C GLU A 198 -2.49 -35.92 22.77
N GLU A 199 -3.77 -35.90 22.42
CA GLU A 199 -4.74 -36.91 22.88
C GLU A 199 -4.52 -38.26 22.19
N GLU A 200 -4.28 -38.27 20.88
CA GLU A 200 -4.03 -39.50 20.11
C GLU A 200 -2.75 -40.24 20.56
N LYS A 201 -1.74 -39.54 21.10
CA LYS A 201 -0.52 -40.15 21.66
C LYS A 201 -0.70 -40.80 23.04
N LYS A 202 -1.82 -40.54 23.74
CA LYS A 202 -2.09 -41.04 25.10
C LYS A 202 -2.99 -42.28 25.13
N THR A 203 -3.47 -42.71 23.96
CA THR A 203 -4.22 -43.96 23.73
C THR A 203 -3.33 -44.99 23.07
#